data_AF-A0A926UZB1-F1
#
_entry.id   AF-A0A926UZB1-F1
#
_cell.length_a   1.000
_cell.length_b   1.000
_cell.length_c   1.000
_cell.angle_alpha   90.00
_cell.angle_beta   90.00
_cell.angle_gamma   90.00
#
_symmetry.space_group_name_H-M   'P 1'
#
loop_
_entity.id
_entity.type
_entity.pdbx_description
1 polymer ?
#
loop_
_entity_poly.entity_id
_entity_poly.type
_entity_poly.pdbx_seq_one_letter_code
_entity_poly.pdbx_strand_id
1 'polypeptide(L)'
;MADPRADVLSQWDRLLLHLGEWQGSFTSLSATGSVLNNKPSCVTLSAGEDQSAVQQTVTFLSTDGLPERSTVLEYRSLNRGILFFKTGAFSQGSLQFSPFAEFGAEFGFILGDRRLRAVLQFHPQTDGHALTQLTLIREFRASSSTQENPPLTVESLLGTWKGTAQKLSPDWFEDTPVQTQLILKKEDDRLYQHLTTQGFDLKSSARIEGNTLKFDDATGQTPRGYINQTLLLPDGASCTFPSTIPRNKPFLLEVGWLPSPNLRYRLIRSYDAQGSWQGLTLVVEKRALV
;
A
#
# COMPACT_ATOMS: atom_id res chain seq x y z
N MET A 1 -16.00 -24.70 28.68
CA MET A 1 -15.68 -25.25 27.34
C MET A 1 -15.72 -24.05 26.40
N ALA A 2 -14.56 -23.53 26.00
CA ALA A 2 -14.51 -22.35 25.14
C ALA A 2 -14.90 -22.76 23.70
N ASP A 3 -15.73 -21.95 23.02
CA ASP A 3 -16.12 -22.18 21.63
C ASP A 3 -14.85 -22.20 20.75
N PRO A 4 -14.58 -23.27 19.99
CA PRO A 4 -13.41 -23.36 19.11
C PRO A 4 -13.48 -22.40 17.91
N ARG A 5 -14.53 -21.58 17.79
CA ARG A 5 -14.67 -20.46 16.82
C ARG A 5 -14.26 -19.10 17.37
N ALA A 6 -13.68 -19.04 18.57
CA ALA A 6 -13.02 -17.82 19.03
C ALA A 6 -11.83 -17.48 18.11
N ASP A 7 -11.92 -16.31 17.47
CA ASP A 7 -10.90 -15.56 16.72
C ASP A 7 -10.54 -15.97 15.27
N VAL A 8 -11.54 -16.08 14.38
CA VAL A 8 -11.32 -15.78 12.96
C VAL A 8 -12.07 -14.50 12.58
N LEU A 9 -11.38 -13.36 12.63
CA LEU A 9 -11.90 -12.09 12.12
C LEU A 9 -12.28 -12.24 10.64
N SER A 10 -13.56 -12.05 10.32
CA SER A 10 -14.06 -11.99 8.95
C SER A 10 -13.51 -10.75 8.22
N GLN A 11 -13.68 -10.69 6.90
CA GLN A 11 -13.30 -9.48 6.14
C GLN A 11 -14.05 -8.23 6.64
N TRP A 12 -15.30 -8.41 7.08
CA TRP A 12 -16.09 -7.33 7.66
C TRP A 12 -15.52 -6.87 9.01
N ASP A 13 -15.20 -7.80 9.91
CA ASP A 13 -14.60 -7.46 11.21
C ASP A 13 -13.27 -6.71 11.04
N ARG A 14 -12.50 -7.05 10.00
CA ARG A 14 -11.25 -6.36 9.67
C ARG A 14 -11.48 -4.93 9.16
N LEU A 15 -12.58 -4.65 8.45
CA LEU A 15 -13.01 -3.27 8.13
C LEU A 15 -13.33 -2.50 9.42
N LEU A 16 -13.99 -3.14 10.40
CA LEU A 16 -14.39 -2.48 11.65
C LEU A 16 -13.19 -1.99 12.49
N LEU A 17 -11.98 -2.49 12.25
CA LEU A 17 -10.75 -1.93 12.82
C LEU A 17 -10.51 -0.46 12.43
N HIS A 18 -11.12 0.01 11.34
CA HIS A 18 -10.99 1.38 10.85
C HIS A 18 -11.98 2.37 11.47
N LEU A 19 -12.89 1.92 12.34
CA LEU A 19 -13.86 2.79 13.00
C LEU A 19 -13.19 3.91 13.82
N GLY A 20 -13.87 5.04 13.85
CA GLY A 20 -13.45 6.26 14.53
C GLY A 20 -13.22 7.42 13.57
N GLU A 21 -12.77 8.52 14.15
CA GLU A 21 -12.44 9.75 13.45
C GLU A 21 -10.95 9.83 13.16
N TRP A 22 -10.61 10.13 11.91
CA TRP A 22 -9.25 10.18 11.40
C TRP A 22 -8.97 11.54 10.76
N GLN A 23 -8.08 12.31 11.37
CA GLN A 23 -7.69 13.65 10.93
C GLN A 23 -6.36 13.58 10.18
N GLY A 24 -6.22 14.34 9.11
CA GLY A 24 -5.06 14.21 8.26
C GLY A 24 -5.13 15.08 7.01
N SER A 25 -4.56 14.57 5.92
CA SER A 25 -4.62 15.24 4.63
C SER A 25 -4.54 14.27 3.46
N PHE A 26 -5.14 14.68 2.34
CA PHE A 26 -4.99 14.04 1.04
C PHE A 26 -3.96 14.86 0.25
N THR A 27 -2.80 14.27 0.01
CA THR A 27 -1.69 14.91 -0.70
C THR A 27 -1.55 14.30 -2.09
N SER A 28 -1.86 15.08 -3.12
CA SER A 28 -1.63 14.69 -4.51
C SER A 28 -0.17 14.90 -4.88
N LEU A 29 0.43 13.90 -5.50
CA LEU A 29 1.82 13.80 -5.89
C LEU A 29 1.89 13.52 -7.40
N SER A 30 2.90 14.08 -8.06
CA SER A 30 3.23 13.75 -9.45
C SER A 30 3.75 12.32 -9.57
N ALA A 31 3.92 11.84 -10.81
CA ALA A 31 4.55 10.56 -11.08
C ALA A 31 6.03 10.46 -10.63
N THR A 32 6.66 11.59 -10.28
CA THR A 32 8.02 11.67 -9.71
C THR A 32 8.01 11.86 -8.19
N GLY A 33 6.83 11.89 -7.56
CA GLY A 33 6.69 12.09 -6.11
C GLY A 33 6.78 13.56 -5.65
N SER A 34 6.67 14.54 -6.55
CA SER A 34 6.60 15.96 -6.18
C SER A 34 5.20 16.31 -5.69
N VAL A 35 5.08 17.04 -4.58
CA VAL A 35 3.78 17.49 -4.05
C VAL A 35 3.14 18.50 -5.00
N LEU A 36 1.92 18.20 -5.45
CA LEU A 36 1.12 19.07 -6.31
C LEU A 36 0.07 19.84 -5.51
N ASN A 37 -0.56 19.18 -4.55
CA ASN A 37 -1.61 19.74 -3.72
C ASN A 37 -1.68 19.00 -2.38
N ASN A 38 -2.08 19.69 -1.33
CA ASN A 38 -2.34 19.10 -0.03
C ASN A 38 -3.64 19.65 0.54
N LYS A 39 -4.63 18.77 0.75
CA LYS A 39 -5.94 19.15 1.28
C LYS A 39 -6.16 18.52 2.65
N PRO A 40 -6.24 19.33 3.73
CA PRO A 40 -6.61 18.83 5.05
C PRO A 40 -7.96 18.12 5.02
N SER A 41 -8.12 17.09 5.85
CA SER A 41 -9.30 16.25 5.83
C SER A 41 -9.61 15.64 7.20
N CYS A 42 -10.89 15.37 7.43
CA CYS A 42 -11.38 14.50 8.50
C CYS A 42 -12.19 13.35 7.87
N VAL A 43 -11.83 12.11 8.21
CA VAL A 43 -12.50 10.89 7.75
C VAL A 43 -13.08 10.17 8.95
N THR A 44 -14.40 10.09 9.04
CA THR A 44 -15.10 9.37 10.10
C THR A 44 -15.69 8.09 9.57
N LEU A 45 -15.41 6.97 10.24
CA LEU A 45 -16.11 5.70 10.02
C LEU A 45 -16.90 5.35 11.28
N SER A 46 -18.22 5.22 11.15
CA SER A 46 -19.11 4.78 12.22
C SER A 46 -19.88 3.53 11.78
N ALA A 47 -20.15 2.64 12.73
CA ALA A 47 -20.98 1.47 12.49
C ALA A 47 -22.36 1.66 13.14
N GLY A 48 -23.39 1.05 12.56
CA GLY A 48 -24.70 0.91 13.20
C GLY A 48 -24.62 0.09 14.48
N GLU A 49 -25.70 0.08 15.29
CA GLU A 49 -25.75 -0.63 16.58
C GLU A 49 -25.40 -2.12 16.47
N ASP A 50 -25.85 -2.77 15.40
CA ASP A 50 -25.60 -4.19 15.10
C ASP A 50 -24.30 -4.42 14.31
N GLN A 51 -23.57 -3.34 14.00
CA GLN A 51 -22.37 -3.32 13.17
C GLN A 51 -22.56 -3.93 11.76
N SER A 52 -23.80 -4.04 11.26
CA SER A 52 -24.10 -4.60 9.93
C SER A 52 -23.91 -3.58 8.78
N ALA A 53 -23.78 -2.31 9.14
CA ALA A 53 -23.53 -1.22 8.21
C ALA A 53 -22.43 -0.30 8.74
N VAL A 54 -21.57 0.17 7.84
CA VAL A 54 -20.54 1.18 8.12
C VAL A 54 -20.83 2.40 7.25
N GLN A 55 -20.94 3.56 7.89
CA GLN A 55 -20.98 4.85 7.21
C GLN A 55 -19.58 5.47 7.27
N GLN A 56 -19.02 5.79 6.11
CA GLN A 56 -17.81 6.58 5.98
C GLN A 56 -18.16 7.99 5.52
N THR A 57 -17.67 9.00 6.22
CA THR A 57 -17.78 10.40 5.83
C THR A 57 -16.39 10.97 5.61
N VAL A 58 -16.10 11.46 4.40
CA VAL A 58 -14.85 12.13 4.05
C VAL A 58 -15.14 13.62 3.91
N THR A 59 -14.56 14.41 4.80
CA THR A 59 -14.72 15.87 4.82
C THR A 59 -13.38 16.53 4.53
N PHE A 60 -13.30 17.30 3.45
CA PHE A 60 -12.17 18.19 3.18
C PHE A 60 -12.36 19.51 3.92
N LEU A 61 -11.26 20.01 4.49
CA LEU A 61 -11.24 21.21 5.29
C LEU A 61 -10.49 22.32 4.57
N SER A 62 -10.93 23.56 4.79
CA SER A 62 -10.22 24.77 4.42
C SER A 62 -8.97 24.96 5.29
N THR A 63 -8.15 25.96 4.96
CA THR A 63 -6.92 26.27 5.71
C THR A 63 -7.17 26.71 7.15
N ASP A 64 -8.34 27.29 7.44
CA ASP A 64 -8.82 27.65 8.78
C ASP A 64 -9.57 26.50 9.49
N GLY A 65 -9.60 25.31 8.88
CA GLY A 65 -10.14 24.10 9.50
C GLY A 65 -11.66 23.93 9.37
N LEU A 66 -12.33 24.77 8.57
CA LEU A 66 -13.77 24.67 8.34
C LEU A 66 -14.09 23.63 7.25
N PRO A 67 -15.23 22.91 7.33
CA PRO A 67 -15.65 22.00 6.27
C PRO A 67 -15.91 22.71 4.94
N GLU A 68 -15.19 22.34 3.88
CA GLU A 68 -15.42 22.83 2.50
C GLU A 68 -16.34 21.90 1.72
N ARG A 69 -16.10 20.59 1.81
CA ARG A 69 -16.80 19.57 1.04
C ARG A 69 -16.86 18.27 1.83
N SER A 70 -18.03 17.64 1.86
CA SER A 70 -18.20 16.32 2.47
C SER A 70 -18.78 15.32 1.48
N THR A 71 -18.38 14.06 1.62
CA THR A 71 -18.91 12.92 0.86
C THR A 71 -19.22 11.79 1.83
N VAL A 72 -20.42 11.24 1.73
CA VAL A 72 -20.89 10.14 2.58
C VAL A 72 -21.01 8.87 1.73
N LEU A 73 -20.44 7.78 2.24
CA LEU A 73 -20.48 6.45 1.66
C LEU A 73 -21.06 5.48 2.69
N GLU A 74 -21.91 4.57 2.26
CA GLU A 74 -22.50 3.54 3.12
C GLU A 74 -22.11 2.16 2.59
N TYR A 75 -21.65 1.31 3.49
CA TYR A 75 -21.29 -0.07 3.21
C TYR A 75 -22.18 -0.99 4.03
N ARG A 76 -22.73 -2.02 3.39
CA ARG A 76 -23.43 -3.15 4.04
C ARG A 76 -22.81 -4.50 3.70
N SER A 77 -21.82 -4.46 2.82
CA SER A 77 -21.03 -5.61 2.36
C SER A 77 -19.74 -5.10 1.73
N LEU A 78 -18.79 -6.00 1.54
CA LEU A 78 -17.54 -5.73 0.84
C LEU A 78 -17.63 -6.22 -0.59
N ASN A 79 -17.23 -5.36 -1.54
CA ASN A 79 -17.08 -5.78 -2.92
C ASN A 79 -15.88 -6.75 -3.04
N ARG A 80 -15.83 -7.53 -4.13
CA ARG A 80 -14.74 -8.49 -4.33
C ARG A 80 -13.39 -7.84 -4.58
N GLY A 81 -13.32 -6.55 -4.92
CA GLY A 81 -12.09 -5.82 -5.23
C GLY A 81 -11.31 -5.32 -4.01
N ILE A 82 -11.85 -5.51 -2.80
CA ILE A 82 -11.23 -5.14 -1.53
C ILE A 82 -10.89 -6.38 -0.68
N LEU A 83 -9.69 -6.37 -0.10
CA LEU A 83 -9.25 -7.38 0.88
C LEU A 83 -8.58 -6.69 2.06
N PHE A 84 -8.85 -7.20 3.26
CA PHE A 84 -8.25 -6.79 4.52
C PHE A 84 -7.46 -7.96 5.15
N PHE A 85 -6.30 -7.64 5.71
CA PHE A 85 -5.56 -8.50 6.63
C PHE A 85 -6.06 -8.34 8.05
N LYS A 86 -5.72 -9.29 8.92
CA LYS A 86 -6.05 -9.24 10.36
C LYS A 86 -5.46 -8.02 11.07
N THR A 87 -4.41 -7.41 10.49
CA THR A 87 -3.83 -6.15 10.96
C THR A 87 -4.68 -4.93 10.64
N GLY A 88 -5.72 -5.07 9.82
CA GLY A 88 -6.46 -3.96 9.20
C GLY A 88 -5.79 -3.39 7.94
N ALA A 89 -4.58 -3.86 7.58
CA ALA A 89 -3.99 -3.46 6.30
C ALA A 89 -4.89 -3.94 5.15
N PHE A 90 -5.09 -3.12 4.12
CA PHE A 90 -6.05 -3.43 3.06
C PHE A 90 -5.60 -2.92 1.69
N SER A 91 -6.22 -3.44 0.64
CA SER A 91 -6.20 -2.81 -0.67
C SER A 91 -7.55 -2.95 -1.35
N GLN A 92 -7.97 -1.88 -2.03
CA GLN A 92 -9.16 -1.85 -2.89
C GLN A 92 -8.76 -1.42 -4.30
N GLY A 93 -9.28 -2.09 -5.32
CA GLY A 93 -9.04 -1.68 -6.71
C GLY A 93 -9.72 -2.59 -7.71
N SER A 94 -9.44 -2.37 -9.00
CA SER A 94 -10.04 -3.14 -10.08
C SER A 94 -9.68 -4.62 -10.01
N LEU A 95 -10.66 -5.50 -10.22
CA LEU A 95 -10.45 -6.95 -10.36
C LEU A 95 -9.76 -7.32 -11.67
N GLN A 96 -9.93 -6.48 -12.68
CA GLN A 96 -9.43 -6.68 -14.03
C GLN A 96 -8.76 -5.41 -14.52
N PHE A 97 -7.55 -5.54 -15.04
CA PHE A 97 -6.87 -4.51 -15.80
C PHE A 97 -7.46 -4.47 -17.21
N SER A 98 -7.90 -3.28 -17.63
CA SER A 98 -8.45 -3.03 -18.96
C SER A 98 -7.48 -2.15 -19.75
N PRO A 99 -7.16 -2.49 -21.01
CA PRO A 99 -6.29 -1.67 -21.85
C PRO A 99 -6.87 -0.29 -22.21
N PHE A 100 -8.18 -0.06 -21.99
CA PHE A 100 -8.89 1.14 -22.48
C PHE A 100 -9.52 2.00 -21.38
N ALA A 101 -9.56 1.52 -20.13
CA ALA A 101 -10.18 2.24 -19.03
C ALA A 101 -9.11 2.76 -18.07
N GLU A 102 -9.45 3.74 -17.22
CA GLU A 102 -8.61 4.08 -16.08
C GLU A 102 -8.37 2.88 -15.17
N PHE A 103 -7.19 2.84 -14.59
CA PHE A 103 -6.79 1.78 -13.69
C PHE A 103 -6.22 2.36 -12.40
N GLY A 104 -6.54 1.75 -11.27
CA GLY A 104 -5.97 2.18 -10.01
C GLY A 104 -6.27 1.25 -8.86
N ALA A 105 -5.52 1.46 -7.79
CA ALA A 105 -5.74 0.78 -6.54
C ALA A 105 -5.36 1.69 -5.37
N GLU A 106 -6.12 1.55 -4.30
CA GLU A 106 -5.81 2.07 -2.99
C GLU A 106 -5.15 0.97 -2.15
N PHE A 107 -4.20 1.38 -1.33
CA PHE A 107 -3.52 0.59 -0.33
C PHE A 107 -3.63 1.32 0.99
N GLY A 108 -3.92 0.63 2.08
CA GLY A 108 -4.04 1.23 3.39
C GLY A 108 -3.37 0.40 4.47
N PHE A 109 -2.64 1.08 5.35
CA PHE A 109 -2.10 0.53 6.57
C PHE A 109 -2.79 1.19 7.76
N ILE A 110 -2.91 0.44 8.86
CA ILE A 110 -3.33 0.95 10.15
C ILE A 110 -2.40 0.38 11.22
N LEU A 111 -1.91 1.26 12.09
CA LEU A 111 -1.05 0.88 13.22
C LEU A 111 -1.32 1.83 14.39
N GLY A 112 -2.04 1.34 15.40
CA GLY A 112 -2.49 2.15 16.52
C GLY A 112 -3.33 3.34 16.04
N ASP A 113 -2.90 4.55 16.38
CA ASP A 113 -3.58 5.80 16.02
C ASP A 113 -3.13 6.38 14.67
N ARG A 114 -2.42 5.60 13.85
CA ARG A 114 -1.93 6.04 12.54
C ARG A 114 -2.57 5.22 11.42
N ARG A 115 -2.94 5.91 10.34
CA ARG A 115 -3.15 5.28 9.04
C ARG A 115 -2.29 5.97 7.98
N LEU A 116 -1.82 5.15 7.05
CA LEU A 116 -1.21 5.61 5.83
C LEU A 116 -1.91 4.92 4.68
N ARG A 117 -2.48 5.70 3.77
CA ARG A 117 -3.11 5.18 2.56
C ARG A 117 -2.45 5.79 1.33
N ALA A 118 -2.37 5.02 0.25
CA ALA A 118 -1.83 5.48 -1.02
C ALA A 118 -2.75 5.02 -2.14
N VAL A 119 -3.16 5.95 -3.00
CA VAL A 119 -3.96 5.69 -4.18
C VAL A 119 -3.08 5.90 -5.41
N LEU A 120 -2.87 4.85 -6.19
CA LEU A 120 -2.16 4.91 -7.47
C LEU A 120 -3.19 4.93 -8.60
N GLN A 121 -3.17 5.96 -9.44
CA GLN A 121 -4.06 6.12 -10.59
C GLN A 121 -3.24 6.19 -11.88
N PHE A 122 -3.64 5.35 -12.83
CA PHE A 122 -2.98 5.18 -14.12
C PHE A 122 -3.99 5.47 -15.24
N HIS A 123 -3.53 6.19 -16.26
CA HIS A 123 -4.31 6.41 -17.48
C HIS A 123 -3.75 5.61 -18.66
N PRO A 124 -4.62 5.16 -19.58
CA PRO A 124 -4.19 4.57 -20.84
C PRO A 124 -3.30 5.51 -21.65
N GLN A 125 -2.25 4.93 -22.23
CA GLN A 125 -1.37 5.50 -23.24
C GLN A 125 -1.17 4.48 -24.37
N THR A 126 -0.43 4.87 -25.41
CA THR A 126 -0.15 4.02 -26.58
C THR A 126 0.41 2.66 -26.18
N ASP A 127 1.42 2.64 -25.31
CA ASP A 127 2.20 1.42 -25.00
C ASP A 127 1.83 0.75 -23.67
N GLY A 128 0.76 1.20 -23.01
CA GLY A 128 0.34 0.68 -21.71
C GLY A 128 -0.33 1.76 -20.89
N HIS A 129 -0.23 1.71 -19.56
CA HIS A 129 -0.77 2.76 -18.70
C HIS A 129 0.33 3.40 -17.89
N ALA A 130 0.37 4.73 -17.84
CA ALA A 130 1.34 5.47 -17.03
C ALA A 130 0.67 6.02 -15.78
N LEU A 131 1.44 6.10 -14.69
CA LEU A 131 0.98 6.76 -13.47
C LEU A 131 0.74 8.24 -13.77
N THR A 132 -0.46 8.73 -13.46
CA THR A 132 -0.83 10.13 -13.66
C THR A 132 -1.01 10.85 -12.34
N GLN A 133 -1.53 10.15 -11.34
CA GLN A 133 -1.73 10.70 -10.02
C GLN A 133 -1.43 9.64 -8.96
N LEU A 134 -0.64 10.07 -7.98
CA LEU A 134 -0.49 9.38 -6.70
C LEU A 134 -1.13 10.27 -5.63
N THR A 135 -2.00 9.72 -4.79
CA THR A 135 -2.51 10.43 -3.61
C THR A 135 -2.07 9.71 -2.36
N LEU A 136 -1.24 10.38 -1.54
CA LEU A 136 -0.82 9.90 -0.23
C LEU A 136 -1.74 10.51 0.83
N ILE A 137 -2.36 9.67 1.64
CA ILE A 137 -3.33 10.06 2.66
C ILE A 137 -2.79 9.66 4.02
N ARG A 138 -2.40 10.66 4.81
CA ARG A 138 -1.71 10.49 6.08
C ARG A 138 -2.66 10.92 7.18
N GLU A 139 -3.02 9.99 8.04
CA GLU A 139 -4.11 10.17 8.99
C GLU A 139 -3.71 9.73 10.40
N PHE A 140 -4.33 10.41 11.36
CA PHE A 140 -4.14 10.30 12.79
C PHE A 140 -5.51 10.12 13.44
N ARG A 141 -5.64 9.27 14.44
CA ARG A 141 -6.88 9.21 15.21
C ARG A 141 -7.12 10.58 15.88
N ALA A 142 -8.37 11.04 15.89
CA ALA A 142 -8.72 12.30 16.54
C ALA A 142 -8.19 12.35 17.98
N SER A 143 -7.64 13.50 18.38
CA SER A 143 -6.99 13.72 19.68
C SER A 143 -5.71 12.92 19.94
N SER A 144 -5.18 12.16 18.97
CA SER A 144 -3.88 11.51 19.10
C SER A 144 -2.74 12.53 19.04
N SER A 145 -1.67 12.27 19.80
CA SER A 145 -0.42 13.04 19.77
C SER A 145 0.65 12.42 18.86
N THR A 146 0.30 11.35 18.13
CA THR A 146 1.22 10.70 17.20
C THR A 146 1.62 11.66 16.07
N GLN A 147 2.85 11.52 15.57
CA GLN A 147 3.44 12.41 14.56
C GLN A 147 3.77 11.64 13.28
N GLU A 148 3.86 12.35 12.16
CA GLU A 148 4.39 11.78 10.92
C GLU A 148 5.84 11.31 11.11
N ASN A 149 6.21 10.26 10.40
CA ASN A 149 7.61 9.85 10.29
C ASN A 149 8.37 10.80 9.35
N PRO A 150 9.71 10.85 9.46
CA PRO A 150 10.53 11.50 8.44
C PRO A 150 10.25 10.93 7.04
N PRO A 151 10.44 11.71 5.97
CA PRO A 151 10.41 11.19 4.61
C PRO A 151 11.33 9.98 4.45
N LEU A 152 10.91 8.99 3.67
CA LEU A 152 11.69 7.78 3.46
C LEU A 152 12.97 8.10 2.69
N THR A 153 14.09 7.58 3.17
CA THR A 153 15.40 7.69 2.50
C THR A 153 15.99 6.31 2.22
N VAL A 154 16.95 6.23 1.30
CA VAL A 154 17.66 4.96 1.06
C VAL A 154 18.37 4.49 2.32
N GLU A 155 18.99 5.41 3.05
CA GLU A 155 19.72 5.17 4.30
C GLU A 155 18.80 4.53 5.35
N SER A 156 17.54 4.97 5.42
CA SER A 156 16.55 4.39 6.32
C SER A 156 16.21 2.93 6.01
N LEU A 157 16.46 2.45 4.79
CA LEU A 157 16.16 1.09 4.37
C LEU A 157 17.36 0.13 4.47
N LEU A 158 18.59 0.63 4.60
CA LEU A 158 19.79 -0.19 4.59
C LEU A 158 19.85 -1.20 5.75
N GLY A 159 20.44 -2.35 5.47
CA GLY A 159 20.62 -3.43 6.44
C GLY A 159 19.86 -4.70 6.08
N THR A 160 19.68 -5.56 7.07
CA THR A 160 18.95 -6.83 6.92
C THR A 160 17.59 -6.72 7.58
N TRP A 161 16.56 -7.12 6.84
CA TRP A 161 15.18 -7.19 7.28
C TRP A 161 14.74 -8.65 7.27
N LYS A 162 14.03 -9.08 8.32
CA LYS A 162 13.47 -10.42 8.44
C LYS A 162 12.00 -10.33 8.81
N GLY A 163 11.17 -11.16 8.20
CA GLY A 163 9.73 -11.02 8.34
C GLY A 163 8.94 -12.17 7.76
N THR A 164 7.65 -11.90 7.54
CA THR A 164 6.73 -12.84 6.92
C THR A 164 5.96 -12.18 5.78
N ALA A 165 5.71 -12.92 4.72
CA ALA A 165 4.77 -12.58 3.66
C ALA A 165 3.54 -13.48 3.74
N GLN A 166 2.35 -12.88 3.70
CA GLN A 166 1.08 -13.59 3.69
C GLN A 166 0.23 -13.11 2.52
N LYS A 167 -0.30 -14.04 1.72
CA LYS A 167 -1.17 -13.73 0.59
C LYS A 167 -2.64 -14.02 0.92
N LEU A 168 -3.51 -13.13 0.46
CA LEU A 168 -4.95 -13.28 0.42
C LEU A 168 -5.42 -13.25 -1.03
N SER A 169 -6.23 -14.22 -1.45
CA SER A 169 -6.85 -14.24 -2.78
C SER A 169 -8.29 -13.71 -2.75
N PRO A 170 -8.86 -13.34 -3.92
CA PRO A 170 -10.20 -12.72 -3.99
C PRO A 170 -11.36 -13.62 -3.52
N ASP A 171 -11.13 -14.93 -3.42
CA ASP A 171 -12.03 -15.92 -2.82
C ASP A 171 -11.87 -16.03 -1.29
N TRP A 172 -11.11 -15.10 -0.69
CA TRP A 172 -10.81 -15.00 0.74
C TRP A 172 -9.97 -16.14 1.31
N PHE A 173 -9.35 -16.93 0.44
CA PHE A 173 -8.36 -17.89 0.88
C PHE A 173 -7.10 -17.17 1.38
N GLU A 174 -6.61 -17.61 2.54
CA GLU A 174 -5.47 -17.03 3.26
C GLU A 174 -4.34 -18.05 3.31
N ASP A 175 -3.24 -17.75 2.60
CA ASP A 175 -2.06 -18.61 2.58
C ASP A 175 -1.40 -18.66 3.95
N THR A 176 -0.70 -19.76 4.22
CA THR A 176 0.21 -19.84 5.37
C THR A 176 1.34 -18.82 5.17
N PRO A 177 1.62 -17.95 6.16
CA PRO A 177 2.70 -16.99 6.05
C PRO A 177 4.05 -17.66 5.79
N VAL A 178 4.81 -17.15 4.83
CA VAL A 178 6.16 -17.62 4.51
C VAL A 178 7.20 -16.65 5.04
N GLN A 179 8.36 -17.16 5.48
CA GLN A 179 9.45 -16.33 5.97
C GLN A 179 10.12 -15.55 4.82
N THR A 180 10.51 -14.31 5.11
CA THR A 180 11.24 -13.43 4.19
C THR A 180 12.53 -12.92 4.84
N GLN A 181 13.56 -12.75 4.03
CA GLN A 181 14.75 -12.00 4.37
C GLN A 181 15.10 -11.05 3.22
N LEU A 182 15.27 -9.78 3.53
CA LEU A 182 15.63 -8.73 2.58
C LEU A 182 16.91 -8.04 3.06
N ILE A 183 17.96 -8.09 2.25
CA ILE A 183 19.22 -7.39 2.49
C ILE A 183 19.32 -6.23 1.51
N LEU A 184 19.54 -5.03 2.03
CA LEU A 184 19.72 -3.81 1.26
C LEU A 184 21.09 -3.19 1.55
N LYS A 185 21.88 -2.97 0.50
CA LYS A 185 23.21 -2.35 0.56
C LYS A 185 23.28 -1.22 -0.45
N LYS A 186 24.00 -0.15 -0.11
CA LYS A 186 24.27 0.97 -1.01
C LYS A 186 25.76 1.03 -1.30
N GLU A 187 26.10 1.21 -2.56
CA GLU A 187 27.46 1.56 -3.01
C GLU A 187 27.29 2.72 -4.01
N ASP A 188 27.89 3.87 -3.69
CA ASP A 188 27.76 5.11 -4.47
C ASP A 188 26.30 5.49 -4.78
N ASP A 189 25.94 5.62 -6.07
CA ASP A 189 24.61 5.95 -6.58
C ASP A 189 23.73 4.71 -6.79
N ARG A 190 24.12 3.54 -6.26
CA ARG A 190 23.42 2.27 -6.50
C ARG A 190 22.94 1.63 -5.21
N LEU A 191 21.73 1.08 -5.27
CA LEU A 191 21.14 0.22 -4.26
C LEU A 191 21.16 -1.23 -4.77
N TYR A 192 21.67 -2.14 -3.95
CA TYR A 192 21.63 -3.57 -4.17
C TYR A 192 20.65 -4.22 -3.22
N GLN A 193 19.79 -5.06 -3.76
CA GLN A 193 18.76 -5.79 -3.06
C GLN A 193 18.98 -7.29 -3.22
N HIS A 194 18.88 -8.02 -2.11
CA HIS A 194 18.80 -9.47 -2.10
C HIS A 194 17.60 -9.90 -1.24
N LEU A 195 16.55 -10.41 -1.89
CA LEU A 195 15.33 -10.90 -1.27
C LEU A 195 15.29 -12.43 -1.36
N THR A 196 15.18 -13.09 -0.23
CA THR A 196 15.06 -14.55 -0.13
C THR A 196 13.78 -14.90 0.63
N THR A 197 12.99 -15.81 0.07
CA THR A 197 11.81 -16.40 0.71
C THR A 197 11.78 -17.92 0.45
N GLN A 198 10.81 -18.64 1.01
CA GLN A 198 10.65 -20.06 0.68
C GLN A 198 10.39 -20.23 -0.83
N GLY A 199 11.30 -20.90 -1.53
CA GLY A 199 11.19 -21.19 -2.96
C GLY A 199 11.54 -20.03 -3.90
N PHE A 200 12.05 -18.91 -3.39
CA PHE A 200 12.35 -17.73 -4.21
C PHE A 200 13.60 -17.00 -3.70
N ASP A 201 14.51 -16.70 -4.63
CA ASP A 201 15.72 -15.93 -4.39
C ASP A 201 15.90 -14.90 -5.50
N LEU A 202 15.95 -13.62 -5.13
CA LEU A 202 16.07 -12.50 -6.07
C LEU A 202 17.17 -11.56 -5.66
N LYS A 203 18.06 -11.31 -6.62
CA LYS A 203 19.04 -10.23 -6.56
C LYS A 203 18.66 -9.20 -7.62
N SER A 204 18.66 -7.93 -7.24
CA SER A 204 18.39 -6.83 -8.16
C SER A 204 19.18 -5.60 -7.73
N SER A 205 19.49 -4.73 -8.67
CA SER A 205 20.05 -3.41 -8.38
C SER A 205 19.17 -2.30 -8.93
N ALA A 206 19.35 -1.11 -8.36
CA ALA A 206 18.71 0.11 -8.81
C ALA A 206 19.67 1.29 -8.74
N ARG A 207 19.57 2.21 -9.70
CA ARG A 207 20.15 3.55 -9.58
C ARG A 207 19.29 4.39 -8.65
N ILE A 208 19.95 5.20 -7.82
CA ILE A 208 19.35 6.17 -6.91
C ILE A 208 19.31 7.53 -7.63
N GLU A 209 18.11 8.02 -7.93
CA GLU A 209 17.86 9.30 -8.58
C GLU A 209 16.97 10.18 -7.69
N GLY A 210 17.60 10.93 -6.79
CA GLY A 210 16.87 11.74 -5.79
C GLY A 210 16.02 10.87 -4.88
N ASN A 211 14.69 11.04 -4.96
CA ASN A 211 13.70 10.24 -4.22
C ASN A 211 13.22 9.01 -5.00
N THR A 212 13.83 8.66 -6.13
CA THR A 212 13.41 7.54 -6.98
C THR A 212 14.50 6.48 -7.05
N LEU A 213 14.11 5.22 -6.94
CA LEU A 213 14.95 4.06 -7.25
C LEU A 213 14.55 3.53 -8.62
N LYS A 214 15.47 3.49 -9.58
CA LYS A 214 15.26 2.95 -10.93
C LYS A 214 15.94 1.59 -11.05
N PHE A 215 15.15 0.50 -11.09
CA PHE A 215 15.68 -0.87 -11.16
C PHE A 215 16.14 -1.22 -12.57
N ASP A 216 17.29 -1.89 -12.69
CA ASP A 216 17.86 -2.25 -13.99
C ASP A 216 17.07 -3.36 -14.69
N ASP A 217 16.50 -4.28 -13.90
CA ASP A 217 15.77 -5.45 -14.41
C ASP A 217 14.29 -5.13 -14.69
N ALA A 218 14.05 -4.42 -15.79
CA ALA A 218 12.69 -4.14 -16.30
C ALA A 218 12.15 -5.26 -17.22
N THR A 219 12.83 -6.41 -17.33
CA THR A 219 12.56 -7.42 -18.36
C THR A 219 11.31 -8.27 -18.09
N GLY A 220 10.73 -8.19 -16.88
CA GLY A 220 9.57 -8.98 -16.47
C GLY A 220 9.85 -10.47 -16.29
N GLN A 221 11.12 -10.89 -16.41
CA GLN A 221 11.57 -12.27 -16.19
C GLN A 221 11.82 -12.57 -14.71
N THR A 222 11.88 -11.54 -13.86
CA THR A 222 11.97 -11.71 -12.42
C THR A 222 10.57 -11.90 -11.83
N PRO A 223 10.43 -12.60 -10.68
CA PRO A 223 9.15 -12.68 -9.97
C PRO A 223 8.60 -11.33 -9.46
N ARG A 224 9.39 -10.25 -9.52
CA ARG A 224 8.90 -8.88 -9.33
C ARG A 224 8.11 -8.35 -10.53
N GLY A 225 8.07 -9.07 -11.65
CA GLY A 225 7.41 -8.64 -12.87
C GLY A 225 8.08 -7.40 -13.48
N TYR A 226 7.30 -6.55 -14.14
CA TYR A 226 7.78 -5.35 -14.83
C TYR A 226 7.97 -4.13 -13.91
N ILE A 227 8.38 -4.35 -12.65
CA ILE A 227 8.72 -3.23 -11.76
C ILE A 227 10.07 -2.67 -12.19
N ASN A 228 10.09 -1.37 -12.47
CA ASN A 228 11.33 -0.65 -12.75
C ASN A 228 11.49 0.62 -11.91
N GLN A 229 10.53 0.95 -11.02
CA GLN A 229 10.69 2.10 -10.15
C GLN A 229 10.05 1.98 -8.77
N THR A 230 10.69 2.63 -7.79
CA THR A 230 10.15 2.91 -6.46
C THR A 230 10.32 4.38 -6.14
N LEU A 231 9.23 5.06 -5.78
CA LEU A 231 9.26 6.40 -5.18
C LEU A 231 9.42 6.28 -3.67
N LEU A 232 10.32 7.07 -3.11
CA LEU A 232 10.49 7.31 -1.67
C LEU A 232 9.73 8.58 -1.31
N LEU A 233 8.83 8.48 -0.33
CA LEU A 233 7.77 9.46 -0.11
C LEU A 233 7.77 9.95 1.36
N PRO A 234 7.04 11.05 1.66
CA PRO A 234 6.81 11.50 3.03
C PRO A 234 6.28 10.39 3.96
N ASP A 235 6.46 10.58 5.26
CA ASP A 235 5.90 9.71 6.31
C ASP A 235 6.34 8.23 6.22
N GLY A 236 7.61 8.02 5.84
CA GLY A 236 8.19 6.68 5.69
C GLY A 236 7.56 5.84 4.57
N ALA A 237 6.80 6.44 3.65
CA ALA A 237 6.11 5.72 2.60
C ALA A 237 7.00 5.43 1.39
N SER A 238 6.65 4.38 0.66
CA SER A 238 7.18 4.09 -0.67
C SER A 238 6.10 3.59 -1.60
N CYS A 239 6.17 3.92 -2.89
CA CYS A 239 5.32 3.32 -3.92
C CYS A 239 6.20 2.70 -5.01
N THR A 240 6.01 1.41 -5.27
CA THR A 240 6.74 0.61 -6.25
C THR A 240 5.78 0.14 -7.34
N PHE A 241 6.07 0.47 -8.59
CA PHE A 241 5.18 0.20 -9.71
C PHE A 241 5.96 0.20 -11.03
N PRO A 242 5.42 -0.40 -12.11
CA PRO A 242 5.97 -0.23 -13.46
C PRO A 242 5.89 1.24 -13.90
N SER A 243 6.91 1.75 -14.61
CA SER A 243 6.84 3.08 -15.24
C SER A 243 5.71 3.16 -16.26
N THR A 244 5.46 2.04 -16.93
CA THR A 244 4.32 1.78 -17.79
C THR A 244 3.81 0.40 -17.46
N ILE A 245 2.54 0.28 -17.07
CA ILE A 245 1.91 -1.03 -16.87
C ILE A 245 1.85 -1.72 -18.24
N PRO A 246 2.52 -2.88 -18.40
CA PRO A 246 2.62 -3.55 -19.68
C PRO A 246 1.29 -4.22 -20.07
N ARG A 247 0.99 -4.28 -21.37
CA ARG A 247 -0.14 -5.07 -21.89
C ARG A 247 0.26 -6.55 -21.98
N ASN A 248 -0.69 -7.45 -21.72
CA ASN A 248 -0.54 -8.91 -21.90
C ASN A 248 0.63 -9.52 -21.10
N LYS A 249 0.95 -8.92 -19.94
CA LYS A 249 2.09 -9.28 -19.10
C LYS A 249 1.71 -9.13 -17.63
N PRO A 250 2.18 -10.04 -16.75
CA PRO A 250 1.90 -9.92 -15.32
C PRO A 250 2.59 -8.67 -14.77
N PHE A 251 1.95 -8.03 -13.81
CA PHE A 251 2.52 -6.88 -13.13
C PHE A 251 2.05 -6.86 -11.68
N LEU A 252 2.69 -6.01 -10.88
CA LEU A 252 2.26 -5.76 -9.51
C LEU A 252 2.37 -4.28 -9.19
N LEU A 253 1.56 -3.86 -8.22
CA LEU A 253 1.64 -2.57 -7.56
C LEU A 253 1.99 -2.82 -6.11
N GLU A 254 2.96 -2.09 -5.58
CA GLU A 254 3.40 -2.24 -4.19
C GLU A 254 3.44 -0.88 -3.50
N VAL A 255 2.93 -0.84 -2.27
CA VAL A 255 3.08 0.30 -1.36
C VAL A 255 3.77 -0.20 -0.11
N GLY A 256 4.75 0.55 0.38
CA GLY A 256 5.47 0.26 1.62
C GLY A 256 5.30 1.39 2.62
N TRP A 257 5.40 1.05 3.90
CA TRP A 257 5.40 2.00 5.00
C TRP A 257 6.44 1.59 6.04
N LEU A 258 7.27 2.54 6.44
CA LEU A 258 8.24 2.43 7.52
C LEU A 258 7.74 3.20 8.75
N PRO A 259 6.77 2.65 9.52
CA PRO A 259 6.18 3.35 10.66
C PRO A 259 7.14 3.58 11.83
N SER A 260 8.27 2.86 11.86
CA SER A 260 9.37 3.08 12.81
C SER A 260 10.69 2.61 12.19
N PRO A 261 11.86 3.02 12.70
CA PRO A 261 13.15 2.64 12.13
C PRO A 261 13.37 1.13 11.98
N ASN A 262 12.68 0.29 12.76
CA ASN A 262 12.91 -1.15 12.80
C ASN A 262 11.71 -1.99 12.36
N LEU A 263 10.65 -1.37 11.83
CA LEU A 263 9.44 -2.07 11.39
C LEU A 263 9.00 -1.52 10.03
N ARG A 264 8.80 -2.43 9.07
CA ARG A 264 8.36 -2.12 7.72
C ARG A 264 7.18 -3.00 7.32
N TYR A 265 6.18 -2.38 6.70
CA TYR A 265 5.06 -3.05 6.06
C TYR A 265 5.13 -2.84 4.56
N ARG A 266 4.72 -3.85 3.78
CA ARG A 266 4.56 -3.75 2.32
C ARG A 266 3.29 -4.46 1.91
N LEU A 267 2.46 -3.80 1.11
CA LEU A 267 1.30 -4.40 0.47
C LEU A 267 1.57 -4.51 -1.02
N ILE A 268 1.33 -5.68 -1.58
CA ILE A 268 1.63 -6.01 -2.98
C ILE A 268 0.36 -6.56 -3.63
N ARG A 269 -0.18 -5.82 -4.60
CA ARG A 269 -1.35 -6.21 -5.39
C ARG A 269 -0.87 -6.77 -6.74
N SER A 270 -1.17 -8.04 -7.02
CA SER A 270 -0.60 -8.76 -8.18
C SER A 270 -1.64 -9.08 -9.25
N TYR A 271 -1.26 -8.94 -10.51
CA TYR A 271 -2.08 -9.22 -11.68
C TYR A 271 -1.37 -10.19 -12.62
N ASP A 272 -2.11 -11.11 -13.25
CA ASP A 272 -1.57 -12.03 -14.24
C ASP A 272 -1.41 -11.37 -15.63
N ALA A 273 -0.96 -12.14 -16.61
CA ALA A 273 -0.76 -11.67 -17.98
C ALA A 273 -2.07 -11.26 -18.67
N GLN A 274 -3.20 -11.79 -18.23
CA GLN A 274 -4.54 -11.46 -18.72
C GLN A 274 -5.09 -10.21 -18.02
N GLY A 275 -4.38 -9.68 -17.02
CA GLY A 275 -4.81 -8.54 -16.23
C GLY A 275 -5.79 -8.89 -15.12
N SER A 276 -6.00 -10.17 -14.82
CA SER A 276 -6.88 -10.60 -13.73
C SER A 276 -6.14 -10.51 -12.39
N TRP A 277 -6.81 -9.95 -11.38
CA TRP A 277 -6.25 -9.78 -10.05
C TRP A 277 -6.07 -11.12 -9.34
N GLN A 278 -4.83 -11.41 -8.92
CA GLN A 278 -4.41 -12.67 -8.33
C GLN A 278 -4.44 -12.67 -6.79
N GLY A 279 -4.62 -11.50 -6.18
CA GLY A 279 -4.64 -11.34 -4.73
C GLY A 279 -3.72 -10.23 -4.21
N LEU A 280 -3.66 -10.16 -2.90
CA LEU A 280 -2.94 -9.15 -2.13
C LEU A 280 -1.96 -9.85 -1.20
N THR A 281 -0.70 -9.40 -1.16
CA THR A 281 0.30 -9.91 -0.23
C THR A 281 0.67 -8.82 0.78
N LEU A 282 0.62 -9.14 2.07
CA LEU A 282 1.17 -8.31 3.14
C LEU A 282 2.51 -8.89 3.55
N VAL A 283 3.53 -8.05 3.53
CA VAL A 283 4.84 -8.33 4.09
C VAL A 283 5.03 -7.48 5.33
N VAL A 284 5.39 -8.12 6.45
CA VAL A 284 5.73 -7.45 7.71
C VAL A 284 7.15 -7.85 8.09
N GLU A 285 8.04 -6.88 8.15
CA GLU A 285 9.48 -7.08 8.29
C GLU A 285 10.04 -6.23 9.43
N LYS A 286 10.94 -6.83 10.23
CA LYS A 286 11.71 -6.14 11.25
C LYS A 286 13.17 -6.07 10.85
N ARG A 287 13.83 -4.96 11.17
CA ARG A 287 15.28 -4.84 10.99
C ARG A 287 15.95 -5.81 11.95
N ALA A 288 16.83 -6.66 11.45
CA ALA A 288 17.65 -7.52 12.28
C ALA A 288 18.60 -6.63 13.11
N LEU A 289 18.68 -6.90 14.42
CA LEU A 289 19.70 -6.31 15.25
C LEU A 289 21.06 -6.85 14.79
N VAL A 290 22.02 -5.94 14.61
CA VAL A 290 23.43 -6.27 14.35
C VAL A 290 24.07 -6.73 15.64
#